data_AF-A0A7J9HRP9-F1
#
_entry.id   AF-A0A7J9HRP9-F1
#
_cell.length_a   1.000
_cell.length_b   1.000
_cell.length_c   1.000
_cell.angle_alpha   90.00
_cell.angle_beta   90.00
_cell.angle_gamma   90.00
#
_symmetry.space_group_name_H-M   'P 1'
#
loop_
_entity.id
_entity.type
_entity.pdbx_description
1 polymer ?
#
loop_
_entity_poly.entity_id
_entity_poly.type
_entity_poly.pdbx_seq_one_letter_code
_entity_poly.pdbx_strand_id
1 'polypeptide(L)' 'MGAVEKKLKEMELEYVRAIVEEGGIYVEQLFFHDPDGFMIEICNCDNLPVIPLAGEMPRSCSRLNLQHMQRQQIQQVVQQ' A
#
# COMPACT_ATOMS: atom_id res chain seq x y z
N MET A 1 -6.27 -4.24 2.19
CA MET A 1 -5.85 -2.89 2.64
C MET A 1 -5.75 -2.69 4.16
N GLY A 2 -5.80 -3.74 4.99
CA GLY A 2 -6.01 -3.58 6.44
C GLY A 2 -4.99 -2.72 7.21
N ALA A 3 -3.74 -2.63 6.77
CA ALA A 3 -2.75 -1.75 7.42
C ALA A 3 -3.09 -0.25 7.24
N VAL A 4 -3.58 0.14 6.06
CA VAL A 4 -4.02 1.51 5.76
C VAL A 4 -5.27 1.84 6.55
N GLU A 5 -6.28 0.96 6.52
CA GLU A 5 -7.53 1.12 7.28
C GLU A 5 -7.27 1.28 8.79
N LYS A 6 -6.35 0.47 9.35
CA LYS A 6 -5.94 0.59 10.75
C LYS A 6 -5.35 1.97 11.02
N LYS A 7 -4.46 2.46 10.15
CA LYS A 7 -3.80 3.74 10.33
C LYS A 7 -4.76 4.92 10.22
N LEU A 8 -5.71 4.87 9.27
CA LEU A 8 -6.74 5.90 9.12
C LEU A 8 -7.63 5.98 10.37
N LYS A 9 -8.02 4.84 10.96
CA LYS A 9 -8.75 4.80 12.24
C LYS A 9 -7.97 5.41 13.40
N GLU A 10 -6.68 5.11 13.51
CA GLU A 10 -5.80 5.70 14.53
C GLU A 10 -5.64 7.22 14.37
N MET A 11 -5.81 7.73 13.15
CA MET A 11 -5.77 9.16 12.83
C MET A 11 -7.17 9.81 12.87
N GLU A 12 -8.21 9.07 13.23
CA GLU A 12 -9.60 9.53 13.26
C GLU A 12 -10.09 10.08 11.90
N LEU A 13 -9.56 9.54 10.80
CA LEU A 13 -9.97 9.88 9.44
C LEU A 13 -11.04 8.90 8.95
N GLU A 14 -12.16 9.45 8.50
CA GLU A 14 -13.20 8.68 7.82
C GLU A 14 -12.72 8.21 6.45
N TYR A 15 -13.14 6.99 6.08
CA TYR A 15 -12.80 6.41 4.79
C TYR A 15 -13.94 5.55 4.25
N VAL A 16 -13.96 5.39 2.94
CA VAL A 16 -14.90 4.53 2.21
C VAL A 16 -14.10 3.48 1.46
N ARG A 17 -14.53 2.22 1.54
CA ARG A 17 -14.01 1.15 0.69
C ARG A 17 -15.05 0.82 -0.37
N ALA A 18 -14.61 0.65 -1.61
CA ALA A 18 -15.46 0.25 -2.71
C ALA A 18 -14.75 -0.76 -3.61
N ILE A 19 -15.55 -1.54 -4.33
CA ILE A 19 -15.10 -2.30 -5.49
C ILE A 19 -15.46 -1.45 -6.71
N VAL A 20 -14.49 -1.16 -7.55
CA VAL A 20 -14.65 -0.32 -8.74
C VAL A 20 -14.24 -1.13 -9.96
N GLU A 21 -14.93 -0.90 -11.08
CA GLU A 21 -14.64 -1.54 -12.36
C GLU A 21 -13.77 -0.62 -13.23
N GLU A 22 -12.58 -1.08 -13.57
CA GLU A 22 -11.64 -0.39 -14.44
C GLU A 22 -11.34 -1.27 -15.65
N GLY A 23 -11.84 -0.89 -16.83
CA GLY A 23 -11.60 -1.64 -18.06
C GLY A 23 -12.07 -3.11 -18.02
N GLY A 24 -13.15 -3.39 -17.28
CA GLY A 24 -13.68 -4.75 -17.08
C GLY A 24 -12.97 -5.54 -15.97
N ILE A 25 -12.03 -4.94 -15.25
CA ILE A 25 -11.35 -5.53 -14.09
C ILE A 25 -11.92 -4.91 -12.82
N TYR A 26 -12.36 -5.76 -11.88
CA TYR A 26 -12.79 -5.29 -10.56
C TYR A 26 -11.58 -5.14 -9.64
N VAL A 27 -11.40 -3.93 -9.10
CA VAL A 27 -10.34 -3.58 -8.16
C VAL A 27 -10.91 -3.08 -6.85
N GLU A 28 -10.21 -3.34 -5.75
CA GLU A 28 -10.56 -2.77 -4.46
C GLU A 28 -9.87 -1.41 -4.31
N GLN A 29 -10.66 -0.39 -3.96
CA GLN A 29 -10.20 0.96 -3.72
C GLN A 29 -10.66 1.46 -2.35
N LEU A 30 -9.83 2.30 -1.74
CA LEU A 30 -10.12 3.03 -0.52
C LEU A 30 -10.02 4.52 -0.81
N PHE A 31 -11.01 5.27 -0.36
CA PHE A 31 -11.12 6.72 -0.54
C PHE A 31 -11.20 7.39 0.83
N PHE A 32 -10.49 8.50 1.01
CA PHE A 32 -10.60 9.35 2.19
C PHE A 32 -10.21 10.79 1.84
N HIS A 33 -10.55 11.73 2.72
CA HIS A 33 -10.05 13.09 2.63
C HIS A 33 -8.86 13.28 3.57
N ASP A 34 -7.82 13.93 3.10
CA ASP A 34 -6.74 14.40 3.98
C ASP A 34 -7.22 15.61 4.84
N PRO A 35 -6.42 16.06 5.82
CA PRO A 35 -6.79 17.19 6.67
C PRO A 35 -6.99 18.52 5.92
N ASP A 36 -6.41 18.66 4.72
CA ASP A 36 -6.56 19.84 3.85
C ASP A 36 -7.80 19.73 2.94
N GLY A 37 -8.51 18.59 2.98
CA GLY A 37 -9.73 18.32 2.24
C GLY A 37 -9.51 17.68 0.86
N PHE A 38 -8.28 17.38 0.47
CA PHE A 38 -8.02 16.68 -0.79
C PHE A 38 -8.48 15.23 -0.72
N MET A 39 -9.13 14.77 -1.78
CA MET A 39 -9.54 13.36 -1.91
C MET A 39 -8.33 12.52 -2.30
N ILE A 40 -8.04 11.50 -1.49
CA ILE A 40 -7.00 10.51 -1.73
C ILE A 40 -7.66 9.17 -2.05
N GLU A 41 -7.23 8.57 -3.15
CA GLU A 41 -7.56 7.20 -3.55
C GLU A 41 -6.35 6.28 -3.32
N ILE A 42 -6.60 5.10 -2.75
CA ILE A 42 -5.62 4.02 -2.62
C ILE A 42 -6.20 2.76 -3.25
N CYS A 43 -5.57 2.28 -4.32
CA CYS A 43 -5.88 1.01 -4.99
C CYS A 43 -4.82 -0.06 -4.67
N ASN A 44 -5.21 -1.33 -4.53
CA ASN A 44 -4.23 -2.41 -4.37
C ASN A 44 -3.63 -2.86 -5.71
N CYS A 45 -4.29 -2.59 -6.84
CA CYS A 45 -3.85 -2.88 -8.21
C CYS A 45 -3.41 -4.34 -8.47
N ASP A 46 -3.69 -5.29 -7.58
CA ASP A 46 -3.14 -6.66 -7.63
C ASP A 46 -3.48 -7.40 -8.93
N ASN A 47 -4.61 -7.04 -9.56
CA ASN A 47 -5.13 -7.66 -10.77
C ASN A 47 -5.02 -6.77 -12.02
N LEU A 48 -4.40 -5.59 -11.92
CA LEU A 48 -4.22 -4.69 -13.07
C LEU A 48 -2.99 -5.11 -13.89
N PRO A 49 -3.05 -5.04 -15.23
CA PRO A 49 -1.91 -5.33 -16.08
C PRO A 49 -0.82 -4.26 -15.89
N VAL A 50 0.36 -4.68 -15.41
CA VAL A 50 1.53 -3.80 -15.31
C VAL A 50 2.26 -3.79 -16.64
N ILE A 51 2.29 -2.63 -17.30
CA ILE A 51 3.07 -2.40 -18.51
C ILE A 51 4.34 -1.64 -18.10
N PRO A 52 5.54 -2.23 -18.27
CA PRO A 52 6.78 -1.52 -17.98
C PRO A 52 6.92 -0.26 -18.85
N LEU A 53 7.25 0.87 -18.25
CA LEU A 53 7.69 2.04 -18.99
C LEU A 53 9.07 1.71 -19.61
N ALA A 54 9.25 2.09 -20.87
CA ALA A 54 10.24 1.50 -21.79
C ALA A 54 11.62 1.17 -21.21
N GLY A 55 12.08 -0.07 -21.43
CA GLY A 55 13.49 -0.49 -21.25
C GLY A 55 13.82 -1.21 -19.94
N GLU A 56 12.91 -1.26 -18.98
CA GLU A 56 13.16 -1.93 -17.70
C GLU A 56 12.47 -3.31 -17.63
N MET A 57 13.23 -4.33 -17.24
CA MET A 57 12.68 -5.66 -16.97
C MET A 57 11.80 -5.58 -15.72
N PRO A 58 10.54 -6.06 -15.73
CA PRO A 58 9.65 -5.98 -14.58
C PRO A 58 10.27 -6.70 -13.39
N ARG A 59 10.64 -5.94 -12.36
CA ARG A 59 11.13 -6.49 -11.09
C ARG A 59 9.93 -6.82 -10.23
N SER A 60 9.66 -8.11 -10.05
CA SER A 60 8.70 -8.56 -9.05
C SER A 60 9.18 -8.08 -7.67
N CYS A 61 8.44 -7.16 -7.05
CA CYS A 61 8.65 -6.75 -5.67
C CYS A 61 8.23 -7.90 -4.72
N SER A 62 9.02 -8.97 -4.67
CA SER A 62 8.87 -9.97 -3.62
C SER A 62 9.30 -9.33 -2.29
N ARG A 63 8.37 -9.18 -1.35
CA ARG A 63 8.58 -8.61 0.00
C ARG A 63 9.52 -9.45 0.90
N LEU A 64 10.45 -10.23 0.33
CA LEU A 64 11.20 -11.24 1.06
C LEU A 64 12.36 -10.67 1.92
N ASN A 65 12.67 -9.37 1.87
CA ASN A 65 13.85 -8.82 2.58
C ASN A 65 13.57 -7.78 3.68
N LEU A 66 12.32 -7.45 4.02
CA LEU A 66 12.06 -6.49 5.11
C LEU A 66 12.31 -7.10 6.50
N GLN A 67 12.16 -8.42 6.66
CA GLN A 67 12.40 -9.11 7.93
C GLN A 67 13.88 -9.14 8.33
N HIS A 68 14.80 -9.12 7.37
CA HIS A 68 16.23 -9.20 7.65
C HIS A 68 16.80 -7.88 8.23
N MET A 69 16.27 -6.72 7.81
CA MET A 69 16.69 -5.42 8.37
C MET A 69 16.16 -5.16 9.79
N GLN A 70 14.94 -5.59 10.11
CA GLN A 70 14.41 -5.45 11.48
C GLN A 70 15.20 -6.29 12.51
N ARG A 71 15.68 -7.49 12.12
CA ARG A 71 16.49 -8.33 13.02
C ARG A 71 17.87 -7.72 13.33
N GLN A 72 18.53 -7.09 12.36
CA GLN A 72 19.85 -6.49 12.59
C GLN A 72 19.80 -5.27 13.51
N GLN A 73 18.77 -4.43 13.43
CA GLN A 73 18.63 -3.27 14.31
C GLN A 73 18.34 -3.66 15.77
N ILE A 74 17.54 -4.70 16.02
CA ILE A 74 17.23 -5.14 17.40
C ILE A 74 18.45 -5.77 18.09
N GLN A 75 19.30 -6.51 17.36
CA GLN A 75 20.50 -7.13 17.96
C GLN A 75 21.57 -6.11 18.37
N GLN A 76 21.69 -4.96 17.71
CA GLN A 76 22.69 -3.94 18.09
C GLN A 76 22.30 -3.10 19.30
N VAL A 77 21.00 -2.99 19.62
CA VAL A 77 20.51 -2.19 20.76
C VAL A 77 20.59 -2.96 22.09
N VAL A 78 20.60 -4.30 22.06
CA VAL A 78 20.61 -5.14 23.28
C VAL A 78 22.03 -5.34 23.86
N GLN A 79 23.08 -4.87 23.18
CA GLN A 79 24.48 -5.12 23.55
C GLN A 79 25.28 -3.86 23.94
N GLN A 80 24.61 -2.76 24.30
CA GLN A 80 25.22 -1.58 24.91
C GLN A 80 24.64 -1.32 26.31
#